data_AF-A0A0D9P597-F1
#
_entry.id   AF-A0A0D9P597-F1
#
_cell.length_a   1.000
_cell.length_b   1.000
_cell.length_c   1.000
_cell.angle_alpha   90.00
_cell.angle_beta   90.00
_cell.angle_gamma   90.00
#
_symmetry.space_group_name_H-M   'P 1'
#
loop_
_entity.id
_entity.type
_entity.pdbx_description
1 polymer ?
#
loop_
_entity_poly.entity_id
_entity_poly.type
_entity_poly.pdbx_seq_one_letter_code
_entity_poly.pdbx_strand_id
1 'polypeptide(L)'
;MPASAIPHNLTDQLHPTPPRELGSDQSQSHSSGSNPSDSQSLQRALAGDDNALVPIHYPALKEAFLTSLEEQQDVIEATARHCLGVRNCHLGAREVWQSGSFNVVLPIHIAAGWSVFMRIPFPYRLGEDRCPGNVEEKLRTEIATYIWLRQNCPDIPIPELHAFGLPDGSHIPSAHPSGNEPAWSWLDRFQDKTYRDRLFRSLARISLSLNSVPLARIGSLKLQPDASIALSNRPLSLYFLLENEGIPTGIPRHRTYAQVESYLSDLLSFQDNKIRHQPNAVHDQEDGERQVAALTALRATMHHFIRPEHRDGPFFLHLTDLHQQNIFVDQDWNIETIIDLEWAHTAPLEMQLPPYWLSSRVSVDSFVDQAAITDYEAVLEEYWAIYEAEERKRNDTVVQVPLQRDMWARGSFWYFHAVGIPKGMYTLFNRHIQPLFNKEHPDKQIFDTVFYWYWGFGAQRLIDKKLGDKKEYMASVREAFAEDS
;
A
#
# COMPACT_ATOMS: atom_id res chain seq x y z
N MET A 1 -11.42 35.57 -57.40
CA MET A 1 -12.68 34.87 -57.09
C MET A 1 -12.60 33.46 -57.65
N PRO A 2 -13.12 32.43 -56.97
CA PRO A 2 -13.47 32.32 -55.54
C PRO A 2 -12.71 31.13 -54.89
N ALA A 3 -12.41 31.08 -53.58
CA ALA A 3 -13.20 31.26 -52.36
C ALA A 3 -13.98 29.99 -51.91
N SER A 4 -14.02 29.83 -50.57
CA SER A 4 -14.72 28.85 -49.72
C SER A 4 -13.93 27.57 -49.38
N ALA A 5 -13.86 27.10 -48.14
CA ALA A 5 -14.45 27.56 -46.88
C ALA A 5 -13.60 27.10 -45.69
N ILE A 6 -13.41 28.01 -44.71
CA ILE A 6 -13.17 27.68 -43.30
C ILE A 6 -14.54 27.39 -42.69
N PRO A 7 -14.65 26.38 -41.82
CA PRO A 7 -15.48 26.53 -40.63
C PRO A 7 -14.63 26.51 -39.36
N HIS A 8 -14.93 27.51 -38.55
CA HIS A 8 -14.49 27.74 -37.18
C HIS A 8 -14.93 26.63 -36.22
N ASN A 9 -14.02 26.19 -35.36
CA ASN A 9 -14.11 26.18 -33.89
C ASN A 9 -13.18 25.11 -33.32
N LEU A 10 -11.96 25.54 -32.95
CA LEU A 10 -11.04 24.80 -32.10
C LEU A 10 -10.71 25.71 -30.92
N THR A 11 -11.72 25.96 -30.11
CA THR A 11 -11.61 26.55 -28.78
C THR A 11 -12.81 26.04 -28.01
N ASP A 12 -12.63 24.89 -27.37
CA ASP A 12 -13.12 24.68 -26.00
C ASP A 12 -12.38 23.47 -25.38
N GLN A 13 -11.46 23.83 -24.49
CA GLN A 13 -11.23 23.23 -23.18
C GLN A 13 -10.79 21.76 -23.11
N LEU A 14 -9.50 21.56 -23.39
CA LEU A 14 -8.67 20.64 -22.59
C LEU A 14 -8.52 21.23 -21.17
N HIS A 15 -9.45 20.90 -20.28
CA HIS A 15 -9.18 20.97 -18.85
C HIS A 15 -8.84 19.55 -18.37
N PRO A 16 -7.59 19.28 -17.93
CA PRO A 16 -7.28 18.03 -17.29
C PRO A 16 -8.04 17.97 -15.96
N THR A 17 -8.86 16.93 -15.82
CA THR A 17 -9.54 16.57 -14.57
C THR A 17 -8.47 16.17 -13.54
N PRO A 18 -8.54 16.64 -12.29
CA PRO A 18 -7.57 16.27 -11.26
C PRO A 18 -7.69 14.78 -10.87
N PRO A 19 -6.65 14.20 -10.25
CA PRO A 19 -6.56 12.76 -10.00
C PRO A 19 -7.66 12.24 -9.08
N ARG A 20 -8.19 11.05 -9.38
CA ARG A 20 -9.12 10.32 -8.51
C ARG A 20 -8.39 9.83 -7.26
N GLU A 21 -8.88 10.29 -6.11
CA GLU A 21 -8.47 9.88 -4.78
C GLU A 21 -8.89 8.43 -4.50
N LEU A 22 -7.94 7.61 -4.04
CA LEU A 22 -8.23 6.49 -3.16
C LEU A 22 -8.12 7.03 -1.73
N GLY A 23 -9.26 7.45 -1.17
CA GLY A 23 -9.43 7.71 0.25
C GLY A 23 -8.54 8.81 0.85
N SER A 24 -8.82 10.07 0.51
CA SER A 24 -8.39 11.23 1.31
C SER A 24 -9.58 12.16 1.51
N ASP A 25 -10.22 12.11 2.68
CA ASP A 25 -11.25 13.08 3.06
C ASP A 25 -10.61 14.47 3.21
N GLN A 26 -10.85 15.36 2.25
CA GLN A 26 -10.70 16.80 2.44
C GLN A 26 -12.07 17.42 2.77
N SER A 27 -12.15 17.99 3.96
CA SER A 27 -13.24 18.83 4.45
C SER A 27 -13.56 19.98 3.50
N GLN A 28 -14.82 20.11 3.07
CA GLN A 28 -15.34 21.36 2.51
C GLN A 28 -16.47 21.92 3.38
N SER A 29 -16.35 23.21 3.65
CA SER A 29 -17.20 24.04 4.51
C SER A 29 -18.62 24.24 3.98
N HIS A 30 -19.58 24.29 4.90
CA HIS A 30 -21.02 24.50 4.72
C HIS A 30 -21.42 25.64 3.77
N SER A 31 -22.43 25.36 2.92
CA SER A 31 -23.51 26.31 2.62
C SER A 31 -24.82 25.57 2.34
N SER A 32 -25.92 26.11 2.86
CA SER A 32 -27.26 25.53 2.96
C SER A 32 -27.99 25.38 1.62
N GLY A 33 -28.41 24.16 1.31
CA GLY A 33 -29.37 23.82 0.25
C GLY A 33 -29.43 22.30 0.10
N SER A 34 -30.63 21.69 0.11
CA SER A 34 -30.85 20.23 0.03
C SER A 34 -29.93 19.52 -0.98
N ASN A 35 -29.07 18.64 -0.47
CA ASN A 35 -27.82 18.17 -1.07
C ASN A 35 -27.96 17.20 -2.27
N PRO A 36 -27.35 17.50 -3.43
CA PRO A 36 -27.05 16.53 -4.49
C PRO A 36 -25.89 15.57 -4.17
N SER A 37 -25.14 15.76 -3.08
CA SER A 37 -23.93 14.99 -2.71
C SER A 37 -24.24 13.58 -2.21
N ASP A 38 -25.29 13.42 -1.40
CA ASP A 38 -25.48 12.20 -0.61
C ASP A 38 -26.03 11.05 -1.47
N SER A 39 -26.84 11.42 -2.46
CA SER A 39 -27.30 10.50 -3.52
C SER A 39 -26.14 9.96 -4.37
N GLN A 40 -25.13 10.79 -4.68
CA GLN A 40 -23.95 10.34 -5.42
C GLN A 40 -23.05 9.44 -4.56
N SER A 41 -22.87 9.77 -3.28
CA SER A 41 -22.10 8.96 -2.33
C SER A 41 -22.74 7.58 -2.13
N LEU A 42 -24.06 7.52 -1.96
CA LEU A 42 -24.80 6.26 -1.88
C LEU A 42 -24.67 5.44 -3.17
N GLN A 43 -24.79 6.07 -4.35
CA GLN A 43 -24.62 5.38 -5.63
C GLN A 43 -23.21 4.78 -5.77
N ARG A 44 -22.17 5.50 -5.34
CA ARG A 44 -20.79 4.98 -5.32
C ARG A 44 -20.64 3.83 -4.33
N ALA A 45 -21.18 3.94 -3.12
CA ALA A 45 -21.13 2.89 -2.11
C ALA A 45 -21.82 1.59 -2.56
N LEU A 46 -22.94 1.70 -3.30
CA LEU A 46 -23.67 0.55 -3.84
C LEU A 46 -23.02 -0.07 -5.08
N ALA A 47 -22.27 0.72 -5.86
CA ALA A 47 -21.60 0.26 -7.08
C ALA A 47 -20.17 -0.22 -6.86
N GLY A 48 -19.53 0.19 -5.76
CA GLY A 48 -18.14 -0.11 -5.46
C GLY A 48 -17.90 -1.53 -4.91
N ASP A 49 -16.64 -1.96 -5.03
CA ASP A 49 -16.17 -3.27 -4.58
C ASP A 49 -15.72 -3.26 -3.12
N ASP A 50 -15.52 -2.06 -2.55
CA ASP A 50 -15.11 -1.86 -1.17
C ASP A 50 -16.34 -1.96 -0.24
N ASN A 51 -16.13 -2.38 1.01
CA ASN A 51 -17.18 -2.42 2.02
C ASN A 51 -17.42 -1.00 2.58
N ALA A 52 -18.52 -0.37 2.18
CA ALA A 52 -18.85 1.01 2.57
C ALA A 52 -19.34 1.15 4.02
N LEU A 53 -19.78 0.06 4.67
CA LEU A 53 -20.37 0.10 6.01
C LEU A 53 -19.33 0.35 7.12
N VAL A 54 -18.04 0.12 6.85
CA VAL A 54 -16.98 0.41 7.82
C VAL A 54 -16.49 1.85 7.69
N PRO A 55 -16.13 2.34 6.48
CA PRO A 55 -15.62 3.68 6.31
C PRO A 55 -16.62 4.79 6.60
N ILE A 56 -17.93 4.53 6.51
CA ILE A 56 -18.97 5.53 6.81
C ILE A 56 -18.83 6.11 8.23
N HIS A 57 -18.30 5.34 9.18
CA HIS A 57 -18.09 5.78 10.57
C HIS A 57 -16.75 6.49 10.80
N TYR A 58 -15.81 6.45 9.85
CA TYR A 58 -14.46 6.99 10.05
C TYR A 58 -14.42 8.49 10.34
N PRO A 59 -15.23 9.37 9.73
CA PRO A 59 -15.21 10.80 10.06
C PRO A 59 -15.56 11.07 11.52
N ALA A 60 -16.61 10.42 12.04
CA ALA A 60 -17.03 10.57 13.44
C ALA A 60 -15.98 10.01 14.41
N LEU A 61 -15.43 8.83 14.11
CA LEU A 61 -14.38 8.20 14.92
C LEU A 61 -13.08 9.02 14.91
N LYS A 62 -12.76 9.64 13.76
CA LYS A 62 -11.62 10.55 13.63
C LYS A 62 -11.79 11.75 14.55
N GLU A 63 -12.91 12.47 14.46
CA GLU A 63 -13.13 13.65 15.31
C GLU A 63 -13.18 13.27 16.80
N ALA A 64 -13.86 12.19 17.17
CA ALA A 64 -13.87 11.71 18.56
C ALA A 64 -12.45 11.41 19.07
N PHE A 65 -11.62 10.73 18.28
CA PHE A 65 -10.24 10.43 18.65
C PHE A 65 -9.40 11.70 18.78
N LEU A 66 -9.52 12.63 17.84
CA LEU A 66 -8.73 13.84 17.86
C LEU A 66 -9.13 14.78 19.02
N THR A 67 -10.41 14.90 19.33
CA THR A 67 -10.89 15.58 20.55
C THR A 67 -10.31 14.93 21.80
N SER A 68 -10.26 13.59 21.86
CA SER A 68 -9.67 12.90 23.00
C SER A 68 -8.17 13.18 23.17
N LEU A 69 -7.43 13.40 22.07
CA LEU A 69 -6.03 13.79 22.12
C LEU A 69 -5.85 15.24 22.60
N GLU A 70 -6.76 16.13 22.19
CA GLU A 70 -6.76 17.53 22.61
C GLU A 70 -7.02 17.66 24.12
N GLU A 71 -7.97 16.88 24.64
CA GLU A 71 -8.22 16.76 26.09
C GLU A 71 -7.02 16.19 26.87
N GLN A 72 -6.14 15.44 26.19
CA GLN A 72 -4.94 14.84 26.76
C GLN A 72 -3.66 15.63 26.46
N GLN A 73 -3.77 16.91 26.07
CA GLN A 73 -2.61 17.75 25.77
C GLN A 73 -1.52 17.71 26.85
N ASP A 74 -1.91 17.84 28.13
CA ASP A 74 -0.95 17.84 29.25
C ASP A 74 -0.13 16.54 29.33
N VAL A 75 -0.76 15.41 29.01
CA VAL A 75 -0.13 14.07 29.00
C VAL A 75 0.81 13.94 27.80
N ILE A 76 0.39 14.42 26.63
CA ILE A 76 1.21 14.44 25.40
C ILE A 76 2.46 15.29 25.63
N GLU A 77 2.31 16.50 26.16
CA GLU A 77 3.44 17.39 26.46
C GLU A 77 4.35 16.83 27.58
N ALA A 78 3.79 16.20 28.62
CA ALA A 78 4.58 15.54 29.65
C ALA A 78 5.41 14.37 29.08
N THR A 79 4.80 13.57 28.22
CA THR A 79 5.45 12.44 27.53
C THR A 79 6.56 12.94 26.61
N ALA A 80 6.28 13.96 25.79
CA ALA A 80 7.27 14.55 24.91
C ALA A 80 8.46 15.15 25.68
N ARG A 81 8.21 15.90 26.77
CA ARG A 81 9.27 16.42 27.64
C ARG A 81 10.14 15.31 28.20
N HIS A 82 9.52 14.25 28.70
CA HIS A 82 10.24 13.11 29.27
C HIS A 82 11.10 12.41 28.23
N CYS A 83 10.51 12.04 27.09
CA CYS A 83 11.19 11.30 26.02
C CYS A 83 12.31 12.10 25.35
N LEU A 84 12.14 13.41 25.19
CA LEU A 84 13.13 14.27 24.51
C LEU A 84 14.15 14.87 25.48
N GLY A 85 13.95 14.74 26.80
CA GLY A 85 14.82 15.34 27.81
C GLY A 85 14.79 16.88 27.82
N VAL A 86 13.69 17.49 27.38
CA VAL A 86 13.55 18.95 27.27
C VAL A 86 12.74 19.52 28.45
N ARG A 87 13.06 20.75 28.85
CA ARG A 87 12.39 21.40 29.98
C ARG A 87 10.95 21.81 29.66
N ASN A 88 10.77 22.42 28.49
CA ASN A 88 9.49 22.93 28.00
C ASN A 88 9.28 22.45 26.56
N CYS A 89 8.06 22.03 26.26
CA CYS A 89 7.55 21.86 24.92
C CYS A 89 6.06 22.21 24.91
N HIS A 90 5.50 22.50 23.74
CA HIS A 90 4.09 22.80 23.57
C HIS A 90 3.53 22.03 22.39
N LEU A 91 2.35 21.43 22.56
CA LEU A 91 1.59 20.85 21.47
C LEU A 91 1.08 21.99 20.57
N GLY A 92 1.28 21.86 19.26
CA GLY A 92 0.71 22.79 18.29
C GLY A 92 -0.82 22.76 18.33
N ALA A 93 -1.46 23.87 17.96
CA ALA A 93 -2.91 23.98 17.97
C ALA A 93 -3.57 22.95 17.03
N ARG A 94 -4.83 22.60 17.32
CA ARG A 94 -5.60 21.59 16.60
C ARG A 94 -5.59 21.78 15.08
N GLU A 95 -5.58 23.03 14.62
CA GLU A 95 -5.66 23.42 13.21
C GLU A 95 -4.39 23.08 12.41
N VAL A 96 -3.25 22.90 13.08
CA VAL A 96 -1.99 22.54 12.42
C VAL A 96 -1.70 21.04 12.49
N TRP A 97 -2.58 20.25 13.11
CA TRP A 97 -2.43 18.79 13.13
C TRP A 97 -2.68 18.25 11.73
N GLN A 98 -1.85 17.30 11.33
CA GLN A 98 -1.97 16.62 10.04
C GLN A 98 -2.39 15.18 10.27
N SER A 99 -3.02 14.56 9.29
CA SER A 99 -3.39 13.14 9.36
C SER A 99 -3.22 12.49 8.01
N GLY A 100 -2.55 11.33 7.99
CA GLY A 100 -2.62 10.40 6.88
C GLY A 100 -3.77 9.40 7.07
N SER A 101 -3.72 8.32 6.31
CA SER A 101 -4.70 7.23 6.37
C SER A 101 -4.72 6.47 7.70
N PHE A 102 -3.58 6.39 8.40
CA PHE A 102 -3.41 5.51 9.57
C PHE A 102 -2.92 6.21 10.83
N ASN A 103 -2.38 7.42 10.70
CA ASN A 103 -1.75 8.12 11.82
C ASN A 103 -2.17 9.59 11.80
N VAL A 104 -2.40 10.16 12.99
CA VAL A 104 -2.34 11.61 13.20
C VAL A 104 -0.89 12.01 13.50
N VAL A 105 -0.52 13.19 13.03
CA VAL A 105 0.79 13.81 13.23
C VAL A 105 0.60 15.08 14.03
N LEU A 106 1.15 15.08 15.24
CA LEU A 106 1.08 16.17 16.20
C LEU A 106 2.40 16.95 16.20
N PRO A 107 2.42 18.22 15.77
CA PRO A 107 3.61 19.05 15.90
C PRO A 107 3.84 19.41 17.37
N ILE A 108 5.04 19.10 17.88
CA ILE A 108 5.49 19.46 19.22
C ILE A 108 6.59 20.50 19.09
N HIS A 109 6.31 21.71 19.55
CA HIS A 109 7.25 22.82 19.52
C HIS A 109 8.16 22.80 20.75
N ILE A 110 9.46 22.95 20.51
CA ILE A 110 10.52 22.98 21.52
C ILE A 110 11.19 24.37 21.45
N ALA A 111 11.90 24.75 22.51
CA ALA A 111 12.68 25.99 22.54
C ALA A 111 13.60 26.13 21.29
N ALA A 112 13.86 27.38 20.88
CA ALA A 112 14.68 27.75 19.71
C ALA A 112 14.06 27.48 18.32
N GLY A 113 12.74 27.32 18.24
CA GLY A 113 12.02 27.22 16.95
C GLY A 113 12.10 25.85 16.30
N TRP A 114 12.46 24.82 17.07
CA TRP A 114 12.51 23.45 16.60
C TRP A 114 11.16 22.77 16.81
N SER A 115 10.75 21.95 15.85
CA SER A 115 9.53 21.15 15.95
C SER A 115 9.89 19.69 15.75
N VAL A 116 9.33 18.82 16.60
CA VAL A 116 9.32 17.37 16.37
C VAL A 116 7.89 16.94 16.08
N PHE A 117 7.74 15.85 15.32
CA PHE A 117 6.42 15.33 14.97
C PHE A 117 6.15 14.05 15.73
N MET A 118 5.12 14.05 16.58
CA MET A 118 4.64 12.85 17.24
C MET A 118 3.57 12.18 16.37
N ARG A 119 3.82 10.93 15.96
CA ARG A 119 2.88 10.14 15.17
C ARG A 119 2.09 9.22 16.09
N ILE A 120 0.76 9.28 16.02
CA ILE A 120 -0.12 8.41 16.81
C ILE A 120 -1.05 7.65 15.85
N PRO A 121 -1.07 6.30 15.87
CA PRO A 121 -1.96 5.53 15.02
C PRO A 121 -3.44 5.72 15.39
N PHE A 122 -4.32 5.68 14.39
CA PHE A 122 -5.77 5.64 14.57
C PHE A 122 -6.22 4.20 14.88
N PRO A 123 -6.64 3.86 16.12
CA PRO A 123 -6.98 2.47 16.47
C PRO A 123 -8.12 1.91 15.61
N TYR A 124 -9.11 2.75 15.31
CA TYR A 124 -10.27 2.41 14.49
C TYR A 124 -9.94 2.14 13.01
N ARG A 125 -8.75 2.54 12.53
CA ARG A 125 -8.27 2.22 11.16
C ARG A 125 -7.50 0.92 11.11
N LEU A 126 -6.94 0.49 12.25
CA LEU A 126 -6.11 -0.70 12.37
C LEU A 126 -6.89 -1.94 12.84
N GLY A 127 -8.18 -1.80 13.07
CA GLY A 127 -9.01 -2.89 13.58
C GLY A 127 -8.69 -3.28 15.01
N GLU A 128 -8.21 -2.34 15.84
CA GLU A 128 -7.85 -2.62 17.24
C GLU A 128 -9.03 -3.19 18.03
N ASP A 129 -10.25 -2.67 17.82
CA ASP A 129 -11.46 -3.15 18.51
C ASP A 129 -11.83 -4.60 18.13
N ARG A 130 -11.52 -5.01 16.89
CA ARG A 130 -11.83 -6.35 16.38
C ARG A 130 -10.70 -7.35 16.62
N CYS A 131 -9.47 -6.87 16.52
CA CYS A 131 -8.23 -7.65 16.59
C CYS A 131 -7.24 -6.93 17.53
N PRO A 132 -7.47 -6.98 18.86
CA PRO A 132 -6.60 -6.29 19.82
C PRO A 132 -5.13 -6.66 19.66
N GLY A 133 -4.27 -5.65 19.77
CA GLY A 133 -2.83 -5.71 19.53
C GLY A 133 -2.39 -5.33 18.10
N ASN A 134 -3.30 -4.91 17.21
CA ASN A 134 -2.95 -4.49 15.85
C ASN A 134 -2.15 -3.18 15.87
N VAL A 135 -2.54 -2.23 16.72
CA VAL A 135 -1.77 -1.00 16.96
C VAL A 135 -0.35 -1.33 17.42
N GLU A 136 -0.20 -2.23 18.39
CA GLU A 136 1.09 -2.61 18.94
C GLU A 136 1.97 -3.38 17.93
N GLU A 137 1.40 -4.33 17.18
CA GLU A 137 2.11 -5.07 16.13
C GLU A 137 2.67 -4.12 15.06
N LYS A 138 1.85 -3.17 14.60
CA LYS A 138 2.27 -2.15 13.65
C LYS A 138 3.39 -1.29 14.22
N LEU A 139 3.21 -0.70 15.41
CA LEU A 139 4.20 0.18 16.03
C LEU A 139 5.54 -0.53 16.23
N ARG A 140 5.53 -1.74 16.80
CA ARG A 140 6.77 -2.52 17.02
C ARG A 140 7.47 -2.88 15.72
N THR A 141 6.73 -3.06 14.63
CA THR A 141 7.28 -3.32 13.30
C THR A 141 7.92 -2.07 12.71
N GLU A 142 7.21 -0.95 12.73
CA GLU A 142 7.72 0.35 12.24
C GLU A 142 9.01 0.76 12.97
N ILE A 143 9.00 0.70 14.30
CA ILE A 143 10.17 1.04 15.13
C ILE A 143 11.36 0.13 14.82
N ALA A 144 11.13 -1.17 14.69
CA ALA A 144 12.18 -2.12 14.34
C ALA A 144 12.79 -1.83 12.97
N THR A 145 11.95 -1.46 11.98
CA THR A 145 12.41 -1.07 10.66
C THR A 145 13.29 0.18 10.71
N TYR A 146 12.89 1.23 11.44
CA TYR A 146 13.72 2.43 11.64
C TYR A 146 15.09 2.08 12.21
N ILE A 147 15.14 1.33 13.31
CA ILE A 147 16.41 0.99 13.97
C ILE A 147 17.26 0.09 13.07
N TRP A 148 16.67 -0.90 12.42
CA TRP A 148 17.39 -1.81 11.54
C TRP A 148 18.00 -1.09 10.34
N LEU A 149 17.26 -0.18 9.69
CA LEU A 149 17.76 0.61 8.57
C LEU A 149 18.92 1.51 9.00
N ARG A 150 18.83 2.19 10.15
CA ARG A 150 19.94 3.02 10.66
C ARG A 150 21.21 2.20 10.91
N GLN A 151 21.07 0.95 11.35
CA GLN A 151 22.20 0.07 11.66
C GLN A 151 22.81 -0.59 10.42
N ASN A 152 21.98 -0.98 9.45
CA ASN A 152 22.38 -1.85 8.34
C ASN A 152 22.43 -1.15 6.98
N CYS A 153 21.66 -0.08 6.81
CA CYS A 153 21.54 0.68 5.56
C CYS A 153 21.59 2.19 5.83
N PRO A 154 22.68 2.72 6.45
CA PRO A 154 22.77 4.12 6.87
C PRO A 154 22.78 5.13 5.70
N ASP A 155 22.97 4.66 4.46
CA ASP A 155 22.88 5.44 3.23
C ASP A 155 21.43 5.64 2.74
N ILE A 156 20.45 4.94 3.32
CA ILE A 156 19.03 5.15 3.02
C ILE A 156 18.52 6.35 3.83
N PRO A 157 18.04 7.41 3.17
CA PRO A 157 17.56 8.58 3.87
C PRO A 157 16.17 8.33 4.48
N ILE A 158 16.08 8.31 5.79
CA ILE A 158 14.83 8.18 6.57
C ILE A 158 14.80 9.23 7.68
N PRO A 159 13.62 9.63 8.20
CA PRO A 159 13.55 10.54 9.32
C PRO A 159 14.28 9.99 10.53
N GLU A 160 14.73 10.90 11.38
CA GLU A 160 15.33 10.52 12.65
C GLU A 160 14.27 10.14 13.67
N LEU A 161 14.35 8.90 14.17
CA LEU A 161 13.48 8.44 15.25
C LEU A 161 14.05 8.92 16.60
N HIS A 162 13.45 9.98 17.16
CA HIS A 162 13.85 10.54 18.46
C HIS A 162 13.33 9.77 19.67
N ALA A 163 12.15 9.21 19.58
CA ALA A 163 11.54 8.49 20.68
C ALA A 163 10.39 7.66 20.15
N PHE A 164 10.03 6.63 20.91
CA PHE A 164 8.80 5.90 20.69
C PHE A 164 8.18 5.53 22.03
N GLY A 165 6.86 5.35 22.01
CA GLY A 165 6.06 4.83 23.10
C GLY A 165 5.23 3.65 22.62
N LEU A 166 5.01 2.68 23.49
CA LEU A 166 4.12 1.53 23.24
C LEU A 166 2.89 1.60 24.15
N PRO A 167 1.78 0.91 23.79
CA PRO A 167 0.56 0.91 24.59
C PRO A 167 0.73 0.41 26.04
N ASP A 168 1.78 -0.37 26.31
CA ASP A 168 2.15 -0.84 27.66
C ASP A 168 2.84 0.24 28.53
N GLY A 169 3.03 1.45 27.99
CA GLY A 169 3.68 2.58 28.66
C GLY A 169 5.21 2.58 28.55
N SER A 170 5.82 1.56 27.92
CA SER A 170 7.25 1.55 27.66
C SER A 170 7.63 2.63 26.63
N HIS A 171 8.72 3.34 26.92
CA HIS A 171 9.25 4.40 26.07
C HIS A 171 10.78 4.35 26.07
N ILE A 172 11.39 4.60 24.91
CA ILE A 172 12.84 4.65 24.78
C ILE A 172 13.23 5.96 24.07
N PRO A 173 14.04 6.83 24.71
CA PRO A 173 14.67 7.96 24.05
C PRO A 173 15.74 7.51 23.05
N SER A 174 15.80 8.17 21.90
CA SER A 174 16.80 8.02 20.84
C SER A 174 17.28 9.41 20.40
N ALA A 175 18.58 9.58 20.16
CA ALA A 175 19.21 10.91 20.21
C ALA A 175 19.28 11.65 18.86
N HIS A 176 19.06 12.99 18.96
CA HIS A 176 19.38 14.14 18.08
C HIS A 176 18.58 14.36 16.77
N PRO A 177 18.49 15.59 16.19
CA PRO A 177 17.62 15.91 15.03
C PRO A 177 18.26 16.61 13.81
N SER A 178 17.70 16.35 12.62
CA SER A 178 17.39 17.37 11.58
C SER A 178 16.54 16.82 10.42
N GLY A 179 15.59 17.63 9.90
CA GLY A 179 14.92 17.42 8.61
C GLY A 179 14.03 18.60 8.20
N ASN A 180 14.13 19.04 6.94
CA ASN A 180 13.45 20.21 6.36
C ASN A 180 12.07 19.87 5.73
N GLU A 181 11.33 20.92 5.37
CA GLU A 181 9.96 20.90 4.84
C GLU A 181 9.76 20.31 3.42
N PRO A 182 8.53 19.87 3.06
CA PRO A 182 8.23 19.14 1.82
C PRO A 182 8.23 19.99 0.54
N ALA A 183 8.62 19.39 -0.59
CA ALA A 183 8.35 19.91 -1.94
C ALA A 183 7.36 19.01 -2.71
N TRP A 184 6.11 19.48 -2.85
CA TRP A 184 5.09 18.89 -3.73
C TRP A 184 5.28 19.39 -5.16
N SER A 185 6.04 18.69 -6.01
CA SER A 185 6.14 19.03 -7.46
C SER A 185 6.28 17.83 -8.41
N TRP A 186 5.77 16.66 -8.01
CA TRP A 186 5.88 15.40 -8.77
C TRP A 186 5.38 15.50 -10.23
N LEU A 187 4.26 16.18 -10.48
CA LEU A 187 3.63 16.23 -11.81
C LEU A 187 4.24 17.28 -12.76
N ASP A 188 4.91 18.30 -12.22
CA ASP A 188 5.34 19.45 -13.04
C ASP A 188 6.56 19.16 -13.90
N ARG A 189 7.34 18.11 -13.54
CA ARG A 189 8.65 17.82 -14.16
C ARG A 189 8.85 16.37 -14.58
N PHE A 190 7.84 15.50 -14.46
CA PHE A 190 7.98 14.08 -14.82
C PHE A 190 8.35 13.87 -16.29
N GLN A 191 7.99 14.80 -17.18
CA GLN A 191 8.36 14.74 -18.60
C GLN A 191 9.84 15.09 -18.85
N ASP A 192 10.54 15.68 -17.87
CA ASP A 192 11.97 15.98 -17.98
C ASP A 192 12.80 14.77 -17.54
N LYS A 193 13.47 14.18 -18.53
CA LYS A 193 14.33 13.01 -18.34
C LYS A 193 15.42 13.22 -17.28
N THR A 194 15.94 14.43 -17.12
CA THR A 194 17.04 14.70 -16.17
C THR A 194 16.59 14.49 -14.72
N TYR A 195 15.37 14.91 -14.40
CA TYR A 195 14.79 14.73 -13.07
C TYR A 195 14.45 13.26 -12.81
N ARG A 196 13.85 12.58 -13.81
CA ARG A 196 13.62 11.13 -13.74
C ARG A 196 14.91 10.35 -13.50
N ASP A 197 15.98 10.70 -14.22
CA ASP A 197 17.27 10.00 -14.09
C ASP A 197 17.85 10.09 -12.66
N ARG A 198 17.71 11.23 -11.99
CA ARG A 198 18.18 11.43 -10.61
C ARG A 198 17.32 10.67 -9.59
N LEU A 199 16.00 10.68 -9.80
CA LEU A 199 15.09 9.90 -8.98
C LEU A 199 15.34 8.40 -9.12
N PHE A 200 15.41 7.90 -10.35
CA PHE A 200 15.65 6.47 -10.65
C PHE A 200 16.98 6.01 -10.06
N ARG A 201 18.00 6.87 -10.12
CA ARG A 201 19.30 6.62 -9.49
C ARG A 201 19.18 6.51 -7.97
N SER A 202 18.41 7.39 -7.34
CA SER A 202 18.17 7.34 -5.90
C SER A 202 17.44 6.05 -5.51
N LEU A 203 16.35 5.70 -6.20
CA LEU A 203 15.59 4.46 -6.00
C LEU A 203 16.47 3.21 -6.18
N ALA A 204 17.32 3.18 -7.21
CA ALA A 204 18.25 2.09 -7.45
C ALA A 204 19.25 1.94 -6.28
N ARG A 205 19.84 3.04 -5.80
CA ARG A 205 20.77 3.02 -4.66
C ARG A 205 20.11 2.50 -3.38
N ILE A 206 18.89 2.93 -3.10
CA ILE A 206 18.10 2.46 -1.94
C ILE A 206 17.87 0.96 -2.04
N SER A 207 17.39 0.48 -3.20
CA SER A 207 17.12 -0.94 -3.44
C SER A 207 18.41 -1.78 -3.29
N LEU A 208 19.52 -1.32 -3.87
CA LEU A 208 20.83 -1.95 -3.75
C LEU A 208 21.35 -1.96 -2.31
N SER A 209 21.05 -0.95 -1.51
CA SER A 209 21.44 -0.91 -0.10
C SER A 209 20.63 -1.90 0.74
N LEU A 210 19.30 -1.93 0.57
CA LEU A 210 18.44 -2.93 1.22
C LEU A 210 18.90 -4.36 0.88
N ASN A 211 19.27 -4.59 -0.39
CA ASN A 211 19.67 -5.89 -0.89
C ASN A 211 21.12 -6.28 -0.54
N SER A 212 21.84 -5.44 0.22
CA SER A 212 23.19 -5.76 0.69
C SER A 212 23.21 -6.61 1.97
N VAL A 213 22.06 -6.72 2.66
CA VAL A 213 21.95 -7.47 3.93
C VAL A 213 20.91 -8.58 3.79
N PRO A 214 21.34 -9.83 3.55
CA PRO A 214 20.43 -10.96 3.40
C PRO A 214 19.83 -11.37 4.75
N LEU A 215 18.56 -11.78 4.72
CA LEU A 215 17.79 -12.27 5.84
C LEU A 215 17.28 -13.69 5.55
N ALA A 216 17.17 -14.49 6.61
CA ALA A 216 16.95 -15.94 6.50
C ALA A 216 15.49 -16.37 6.25
N ARG A 217 14.53 -15.46 6.45
CA ARG A 217 13.10 -15.77 6.35
C ARG A 217 12.32 -14.62 5.71
N ILE A 218 11.12 -14.93 5.24
CA ILE A 218 10.08 -13.95 4.91
C ILE A 218 9.29 -13.64 6.18
N GLY A 219 9.31 -12.39 6.64
CA GLY A 219 8.65 -11.88 7.84
C GLY A 219 8.86 -10.37 8.00
N SER A 220 8.22 -9.78 9.00
CA SER A 220 8.52 -8.42 9.43
C SER A 220 9.47 -8.43 10.63
N LEU A 221 10.35 -7.42 10.68
CA LEU A 221 11.16 -7.12 11.85
C LEU A 221 10.24 -6.65 12.98
N LYS A 222 10.59 -6.98 14.21
CA LYS A 222 9.80 -6.62 15.39
C LYS A 222 10.70 -6.28 16.57
N LEU A 223 10.39 -5.16 17.22
CA LEU A 223 11.00 -4.76 18.48
C LEU A 223 10.51 -5.68 19.60
N GLN A 224 11.43 -6.41 20.20
CA GLN A 224 11.18 -7.30 21.32
C GLN A 224 11.07 -6.52 22.65
N PRO A 225 10.49 -7.12 23.70
CA PRO A 225 10.41 -6.49 25.02
C PRO A 225 11.78 -6.14 25.65
N ASP A 226 12.85 -6.85 25.27
CA ASP A 226 14.23 -6.57 25.69
C ASP A 226 14.94 -5.52 24.83
N ALA A 227 14.20 -4.79 23.99
CA ALA A 227 14.66 -3.82 23.01
C ALA A 227 15.56 -4.40 21.89
N SER A 228 15.68 -5.72 21.77
CA SER A 228 16.31 -6.35 20.61
C SER A 228 15.40 -6.32 19.39
N ILE A 229 16.01 -6.43 18.20
CA ILE A 229 15.28 -6.56 16.94
C ILE A 229 15.35 -8.01 16.51
N ALA A 230 14.19 -8.60 16.21
CA ALA A 230 14.12 -9.94 15.64
C ALA A 230 13.17 -9.99 14.45
N LEU A 231 13.51 -10.83 13.47
CA LEU A 231 12.61 -11.19 12.38
C LEU A 231 11.62 -12.24 12.88
N SER A 232 10.60 -11.79 13.62
CA SER A 232 9.70 -12.67 14.37
C SER A 232 8.22 -12.34 14.19
N ASN A 233 7.87 -11.49 13.23
CA ASN A 233 6.49 -11.14 12.92
C ASN A 233 6.09 -11.61 11.51
N ARG A 234 4.78 -11.80 11.28
CA ARG A 234 4.24 -12.05 9.94
C ARG A 234 4.67 -10.96 8.97
N PRO A 235 4.82 -11.25 7.66
CA PRO A 235 5.01 -10.23 6.65
C PRO A 235 3.80 -9.29 6.71
N LEU A 236 3.96 -8.17 7.42
CA LEU A 236 2.87 -7.30 7.77
C LEU A 236 2.51 -6.47 6.55
N SER A 237 1.38 -6.81 5.93
CA SER A 237 0.90 -6.16 4.71
C SER A 237 -0.18 -5.15 5.04
N LEU A 238 -0.20 -4.04 4.29
CA LEU A 238 -1.28 -3.05 4.31
C LEU A 238 -2.67 -3.71 4.16
N TYR A 239 -2.79 -4.80 3.40
CA TYR A 239 -4.09 -5.45 3.20
C TYR A 239 -4.59 -6.22 4.43
N PHE A 240 -3.75 -6.47 5.44
CA PHE A 240 -4.22 -7.10 6.69
C PHE A 240 -5.16 -6.20 7.49
N LEU A 241 -5.26 -4.91 7.13
CA LEU A 241 -6.30 -3.99 7.61
C LEU A 241 -7.72 -4.44 7.31
N LEU A 242 -7.93 -5.38 6.38
CA LEU A 242 -9.22 -6.04 6.20
C LEU A 242 -9.71 -6.77 7.48
N GLU A 243 -8.83 -7.01 8.47
CA GLU A 243 -9.22 -7.42 9.83
C GLU A 243 -10.18 -6.41 10.48
N ASN A 244 -10.07 -5.12 10.15
CA ASN A 244 -11.00 -4.06 10.59
C ASN A 244 -12.42 -4.24 10.00
N GLU A 245 -12.52 -4.91 8.86
CA GLU A 245 -13.79 -5.25 8.22
C GLU A 245 -14.31 -6.64 8.66
N GLY A 246 -13.64 -7.30 9.60
CA GLY A 246 -13.98 -8.63 10.08
C GLY A 246 -13.51 -9.76 9.15
N ILE A 247 -12.56 -9.49 8.25
CA ILE A 247 -11.98 -10.48 7.35
C ILE A 247 -10.72 -11.06 8.00
N PRO A 248 -10.71 -12.35 8.39
CA PRO A 248 -9.54 -12.95 9.01
C PRO A 248 -8.42 -13.12 7.98
N THR A 249 -7.21 -12.68 8.33
CA THR A 249 -6.02 -12.91 7.49
C THR A 249 -5.67 -14.38 7.34
N GLY A 250 -5.94 -15.19 8.38
CA GLY A 250 -5.50 -16.58 8.46
C GLY A 250 -4.00 -16.75 8.71
N ILE A 251 -3.27 -15.64 8.89
CA ILE A 251 -1.81 -15.62 9.10
C ILE A 251 -1.53 -15.19 10.55
N PRO A 252 -1.09 -16.11 11.42
CA PRO A 252 -0.76 -15.79 12.80
C PRO A 252 0.35 -14.74 12.91
N ARG A 253 0.29 -13.85 13.91
CA ARG A 253 1.27 -12.75 14.10
C ARG A 253 2.74 -13.23 14.14
N HIS A 254 3.02 -14.43 14.66
CA HIS A 254 4.38 -14.98 14.76
C HIS A 254 4.82 -15.82 13.53
N ARG A 255 3.99 -15.89 12.49
CA ARG A 255 4.23 -16.72 11.30
C ARG A 255 5.32 -16.11 10.43
N THR A 256 6.42 -16.82 10.23
CA THR A 256 7.45 -16.45 9.25
C THR A 256 7.70 -17.62 8.30
N TYR A 257 8.22 -17.36 7.11
CA TYR A 257 8.37 -18.38 6.06
C TYR A 257 9.83 -18.60 5.70
N ALA A 258 10.22 -19.87 5.54
CA ALA A 258 11.52 -20.23 4.98
C ALA A 258 11.49 -20.29 3.44
N GLN A 259 10.29 -20.39 2.86
CA GLN A 259 10.08 -20.68 1.45
C GLN A 259 8.99 -19.80 0.86
N VAL A 260 9.19 -19.38 -0.39
CA VAL A 260 8.29 -18.48 -1.13
C VAL A 260 6.90 -19.09 -1.32
N GLU A 261 6.81 -20.38 -1.65
CA GLU A 261 5.55 -21.07 -1.93
C GLU A 261 4.59 -21.04 -0.73
N SER A 262 5.13 -21.28 0.47
CA SER A 262 4.33 -21.26 1.70
C SER A 262 3.79 -19.86 2.02
N TYR A 263 4.53 -18.80 1.67
CA TYR A 263 4.09 -17.42 1.82
C TYR A 263 2.98 -17.08 0.81
N LEU A 264 3.18 -17.42 -0.47
CA LEU A 264 2.18 -17.16 -1.52
C LEU A 264 0.90 -17.98 -1.30
N SER A 265 1.01 -19.20 -0.79
CA SER A 265 -0.15 -20.01 -0.41
C SER A 265 -1.00 -19.31 0.65
N ASP A 266 -0.37 -18.77 1.70
CA ASP A 266 -1.07 -18.07 2.77
C ASP A 266 -1.68 -16.74 2.27
N LEU A 267 -1.03 -16.02 1.34
CA LEU A 267 -1.62 -14.84 0.66
C LEU A 267 -2.86 -15.21 -0.19
N LEU A 268 -2.82 -16.32 -0.93
CA LEU A 268 -3.97 -16.79 -1.70
C LEU A 268 -5.12 -17.24 -0.79
N SER A 269 -4.81 -17.88 0.35
CA SER A 269 -5.80 -18.22 1.37
C SER A 269 -6.41 -16.98 2.04
N PHE A 270 -5.64 -15.91 2.21
CA PHE A 270 -6.18 -14.62 2.64
C PHE A 270 -7.19 -14.06 1.62
N GLN A 271 -6.93 -14.17 0.32
CA GLN A 271 -7.91 -13.79 -0.70
C GLN A 271 -9.16 -14.67 -0.70
N ASP A 272 -9.02 -15.97 -0.43
CA ASP A 272 -10.19 -16.84 -0.21
C ASP A 272 -11.05 -16.32 0.97
N ASN A 273 -10.41 -15.88 2.05
CA ASN A 273 -11.11 -15.31 3.20
C ASN A 273 -11.82 -14.00 2.85
N LYS A 274 -11.22 -13.14 2.03
CA LYS A 274 -11.91 -11.94 1.52
C LYS A 274 -13.23 -12.31 0.83
N ILE A 275 -13.22 -13.29 -0.09
CA ILE A 275 -14.45 -13.74 -0.77
C ILE A 275 -15.47 -14.33 0.21
N ARG A 276 -15.01 -15.13 1.18
CA ARG A 276 -15.88 -15.79 2.17
C ARG A 276 -16.55 -14.80 3.11
N HIS A 277 -15.83 -13.76 3.54
CA HIS A 277 -16.22 -12.93 4.67
C HIS A 277 -16.71 -11.54 4.25
N GLN A 278 -16.20 -10.95 3.19
CA GLN A 278 -16.65 -9.63 2.75
C GLN A 278 -18.08 -9.73 2.19
N PRO A 279 -19.08 -9.00 2.73
CA PRO A 279 -20.49 -9.17 2.36
C PRO A 279 -20.77 -8.99 0.86
N ASN A 280 -20.17 -7.97 0.24
CA ASN A 280 -20.32 -7.62 -1.17
C ASN A 280 -19.23 -8.19 -2.08
N ALA A 281 -18.51 -9.25 -1.68
CA ALA A 281 -17.40 -9.79 -2.47
C ALA A 281 -17.78 -10.30 -3.87
N VAL A 282 -19.04 -10.71 -4.08
CA VAL A 282 -19.52 -11.30 -5.32
C VAL A 282 -20.70 -10.49 -5.84
N HIS A 283 -20.59 -9.98 -7.06
CA HIS A 283 -21.58 -9.09 -7.64
C HIS A 283 -22.78 -9.82 -8.24
N ASP A 284 -22.51 -10.92 -8.93
CA ASP A 284 -23.46 -11.81 -9.58
C ASP A 284 -22.81 -13.20 -9.75
N GLN A 285 -23.55 -14.15 -10.35
CA GLN A 285 -23.07 -15.52 -10.54
C GLN A 285 -21.79 -15.56 -11.39
N GLU A 286 -21.71 -14.77 -12.46
CA GLU A 286 -20.59 -14.81 -13.40
C GLU A 286 -19.33 -14.22 -12.76
N ASP A 287 -19.47 -13.11 -12.03
CA ASP A 287 -18.39 -12.53 -11.24
C ASP A 287 -17.89 -13.52 -10.16
N GLY A 288 -18.79 -14.21 -9.47
CA GLY A 288 -18.42 -15.21 -8.47
C GLY A 288 -17.61 -16.36 -9.07
N GLU A 289 -18.04 -16.91 -10.21
CA GLU A 289 -17.33 -17.96 -10.93
C GLU A 289 -15.94 -17.50 -11.38
N ARG A 290 -15.85 -16.31 -11.98
CA ARG A 290 -14.61 -15.70 -12.46
C ARG A 290 -13.59 -15.48 -11.36
N GLN A 291 -13.99 -14.88 -10.24
CA GLN A 291 -13.07 -14.60 -9.14
C GLN A 291 -12.48 -15.88 -8.53
N VAL A 292 -13.31 -16.88 -8.27
CA VAL A 292 -12.83 -18.14 -7.67
C VAL A 292 -12.07 -19.01 -8.68
N ALA A 293 -12.42 -18.96 -9.97
CA ALA A 293 -11.63 -19.60 -11.03
C ALA A 293 -10.23 -18.97 -11.15
N ALA A 294 -10.14 -17.63 -11.12
CA ALA A 294 -8.88 -16.90 -11.14
C ALA A 294 -7.99 -17.27 -9.94
N LEU A 295 -8.52 -17.26 -8.71
CA LEU A 295 -7.77 -17.70 -7.52
C LEU A 295 -7.30 -19.15 -7.61
N THR A 296 -8.14 -20.04 -8.16
CA THR A 296 -7.79 -21.45 -8.37
C THR A 296 -6.61 -21.59 -9.33
N ALA A 297 -6.63 -20.85 -10.43
CA ALA A 297 -5.55 -20.89 -11.40
C ALA A 297 -4.27 -20.20 -10.91
N LEU A 298 -4.35 -19.09 -10.17
CA LEU A 298 -3.18 -18.50 -9.52
C LEU A 298 -2.48 -19.50 -8.60
N ARG A 299 -3.26 -20.32 -7.88
CA ARG A 299 -2.75 -21.40 -7.04
C ARG A 299 -2.14 -22.52 -7.88
N ALA A 300 -2.82 -22.97 -8.94
CA ALA A 300 -2.34 -24.05 -9.80
C ALA A 300 -1.09 -23.70 -10.62
N THR A 301 -0.93 -22.44 -11.00
CA THR A 301 0.13 -21.97 -11.91
C THR A 301 1.33 -21.38 -11.19
N MET A 302 1.31 -21.31 -9.85
CA MET A 302 2.35 -20.72 -9.00
C MET A 302 3.78 -21.12 -9.37
N HIS A 303 4.00 -22.41 -9.67
CA HIS A 303 5.30 -22.99 -9.99
C HIS A 303 5.95 -22.44 -11.28
N HIS A 304 5.21 -21.75 -12.14
CA HIS A 304 5.77 -21.10 -13.33
C HIS A 304 6.46 -19.76 -13.02
N PHE A 305 6.09 -19.13 -11.89
CA PHE A 305 6.52 -17.78 -11.53
C PHE A 305 7.59 -17.75 -10.43
N ILE A 306 7.90 -18.90 -9.84
CA ILE A 306 8.93 -19.06 -8.81
C ILE A 306 10.09 -19.83 -9.40
N ARG A 307 11.31 -19.33 -9.19
CA ARG A 307 12.50 -20.08 -9.58
C ARG A 307 12.95 -21.02 -8.47
N PRO A 308 13.17 -22.32 -8.76
CA PRO A 308 13.64 -23.28 -7.76
C PRO A 308 14.93 -22.84 -7.06
N GLU A 309 15.80 -22.11 -7.75
CA GLU A 309 17.07 -21.60 -7.21
C GLU A 309 16.89 -20.52 -6.13
N HIS A 310 15.77 -19.78 -6.15
CA HIS A 310 15.52 -18.62 -5.27
C HIS A 310 14.46 -18.87 -4.21
N ARG A 311 13.82 -20.06 -4.23
CA ARG A 311 12.70 -20.41 -3.35
C ARG A 311 13.04 -20.35 -1.85
N ASP A 312 14.28 -20.67 -1.50
CA ASP A 312 14.77 -20.80 -0.12
C ASP A 312 15.53 -19.51 0.34
N GLY A 313 15.49 -18.45 -0.46
CA GLY A 313 16.19 -17.19 -0.21
C GLY A 313 17.56 -17.07 -0.92
N PRO A 314 18.40 -16.09 -0.55
CA PRO A 314 18.19 -15.14 0.54
C PRO A 314 16.99 -14.20 0.32
N PHE A 315 16.43 -13.70 1.42
CA PHE A 315 15.39 -12.68 1.41
C PHE A 315 15.98 -11.33 1.81
N PHE A 316 15.33 -10.24 1.41
CA PHE A 316 15.83 -8.89 1.68
C PHE A 316 14.69 -8.00 2.16
N LEU A 317 15.00 -7.04 3.02
CA LEU A 317 14.02 -6.08 3.48
C LEU A 317 13.46 -5.29 2.28
N HIS A 318 12.14 -5.21 2.17
CA HIS A 318 11.45 -4.53 1.10
C HIS A 318 10.47 -3.50 1.67
N LEU A 319 10.53 -2.28 1.13
CA LEU A 319 9.59 -1.20 1.45
C LEU A 319 8.36 -1.35 0.54
N THR A 320 7.38 -2.12 1.01
CA THR A 320 6.19 -2.53 0.24
C THR A 320 5.25 -1.36 -0.11
N ASP A 321 5.26 -0.30 0.69
CA ASP A 321 4.43 0.90 0.51
C ASP A 321 5.26 2.10 0.02
N LEU A 322 6.32 1.85 -0.75
CA LEU A 322 7.14 2.91 -1.32
C LEU A 322 6.46 3.46 -2.57
N HIS A 323 5.83 4.63 -2.45
CA HIS A 323 5.25 5.40 -3.55
C HIS A 323 5.46 6.90 -3.38
N GLN A 324 5.01 7.70 -4.36
CA GLN A 324 5.36 9.11 -4.43
C GLN A 324 5.02 9.93 -3.18
N GLN A 325 3.95 9.57 -2.47
CA GLN A 325 3.51 10.31 -1.29
C GLN A 325 4.41 10.02 -0.06
N ASN A 326 5.19 8.94 -0.11
CA ASN A 326 6.08 8.51 0.95
C ASN A 326 7.56 8.87 0.67
N ILE A 327 7.81 9.64 -0.40
CA ILE A 327 9.16 10.05 -0.83
C ILE A 327 9.24 11.57 -0.86
N PHE A 328 10.19 12.12 -0.11
CA PHE A 328 10.59 13.52 -0.19
C PHE A 328 11.80 13.66 -1.10
N VAL A 329 11.77 14.69 -1.95
CA VAL A 329 12.83 14.98 -2.90
C VAL A 329 13.28 16.44 -2.85
N ASP A 330 14.54 16.68 -3.16
CA ASP A 330 15.08 18.03 -3.31
C ASP A 330 14.62 18.71 -4.62
N GLN A 331 15.09 19.94 -4.86
CA GLN A 331 14.78 20.71 -6.07
C GLN A 331 15.24 20.03 -7.37
N ASP A 332 16.12 19.05 -7.28
CA ASP A 332 16.72 18.30 -8.37
C ASP A 332 16.15 16.87 -8.50
N TRP A 333 15.17 16.48 -7.69
CA TRP A 333 14.58 15.14 -7.60
C TRP A 333 15.50 14.04 -7.04
N ASN A 334 16.52 14.41 -6.25
CA ASN A 334 17.21 13.43 -5.41
C ASN A 334 16.34 13.12 -4.19
N ILE A 335 16.28 11.86 -3.77
CA ILE A 335 15.51 11.46 -2.59
C ILE A 335 16.22 11.98 -1.33
N GLU A 336 15.53 12.84 -0.58
CA GLU A 336 16.00 13.41 0.68
C GLU A 336 15.54 12.61 1.90
N THR A 337 14.37 11.96 1.82
CA THR A 337 13.79 11.20 2.94
C THR A 337 12.69 10.25 2.45
N ILE A 338 12.61 9.05 3.04
CA ILE A 338 11.53 8.08 2.86
C ILE A 338 10.79 7.91 4.19
N ILE A 339 9.46 8.00 4.16
CA ILE A 339 8.59 7.82 5.33
C ILE A 339 7.74 6.55 5.21
N ASP A 340 6.88 6.31 6.20
CA ASP A 340 5.88 5.23 6.22
C ASP A 340 6.47 3.83 6.03
N LEU A 341 7.36 3.50 6.96
CA LEU A 341 8.14 2.25 7.00
C LEU A 341 7.40 1.10 7.73
N GLU A 342 6.13 1.31 8.07
CA GLU A 342 5.31 0.45 8.94
C GLU A 342 4.94 -0.91 8.31
N TRP A 343 4.88 -0.97 6.97
CA TRP A 343 4.53 -2.18 6.21
C TRP A 343 5.75 -2.93 5.67
N ALA A 344 6.96 -2.48 6.03
CA ALA A 344 8.18 -3.12 5.56
C ALA A 344 8.27 -4.57 6.05
N HIS A 345 8.60 -5.46 5.13
CA HIS A 345 8.86 -6.85 5.44
C HIS A 345 9.88 -7.41 4.45
N THR A 346 10.49 -8.53 4.80
CA THR A 346 11.43 -9.19 3.90
C THR A 346 10.68 -9.91 2.79
N ALA A 347 11.22 -9.89 1.57
CA ALA A 347 10.69 -10.60 0.42
C ALA A 347 11.85 -11.22 -0.40
N PRO A 348 11.60 -12.26 -1.22
CA PRO A 348 12.60 -12.70 -2.19
C PRO A 348 12.85 -11.59 -3.22
N LEU A 349 14.05 -11.57 -3.80
CA LEU A 349 14.41 -10.58 -4.81
C LEU A 349 13.45 -10.60 -6.02
N GLU A 350 12.88 -11.77 -6.37
CA GLU A 350 11.87 -11.94 -7.43
C GLU A 350 10.57 -11.15 -7.18
N MET A 351 10.25 -10.87 -5.92
CA MET A 351 9.06 -10.11 -5.53
C MET A 351 9.33 -8.61 -5.31
N GLN A 352 10.60 -8.17 -5.38
CA GLN A 352 10.95 -6.74 -5.34
C GLN A 352 10.80 -6.13 -6.74
N LEU A 353 9.55 -6.03 -7.17
CA LEU A 353 9.19 -5.59 -8.52
C LEU A 353 9.45 -4.10 -8.71
N PRO A 354 9.79 -3.65 -9.94
CA PRO A 354 9.84 -2.23 -10.26
C PRO A 354 8.52 -1.54 -9.90
N PRO A 355 8.53 -0.30 -9.37
CA PRO A 355 7.29 0.34 -8.99
C PRO A 355 6.41 0.66 -10.21
N TYR A 356 5.15 0.23 -10.22
CA TYR A 356 4.23 0.49 -11.34
C TYR A 356 3.95 1.99 -11.53
N TRP A 357 4.01 2.74 -10.43
CA TRP A 357 3.76 4.17 -10.38
C TRP A 357 4.86 5.01 -11.04
N LEU A 358 5.99 4.39 -11.45
CA LEU A 358 6.99 5.04 -12.29
C LEU A 358 6.39 5.54 -13.62
N SER A 359 5.28 4.97 -14.10
CA SER A 359 4.55 5.46 -15.29
C SER A 359 3.42 6.45 -14.97
N SER A 360 3.42 7.05 -13.76
CA SER A 360 2.33 7.90 -13.23
C SER A 360 0.96 7.19 -13.14
N ARG A 361 0.96 5.85 -13.12
CA ARG A 361 -0.24 5.04 -12.92
C ARG A 361 -0.58 4.92 -11.43
N VAL A 362 -1.87 5.08 -11.13
CA VAL A 362 -2.39 5.06 -9.74
C VAL A 362 -2.49 3.63 -9.19
N SER A 363 -2.76 2.65 -10.05
CA SER A 363 -2.92 1.25 -9.66
C SER A 363 -2.34 0.29 -10.70
N VAL A 364 -1.92 -0.89 -10.26
CA VAL A 364 -1.33 -1.92 -11.13
C VAL A 364 -2.37 -2.59 -12.04
N ASP A 365 -3.65 -2.54 -11.71
CA ASP A 365 -4.74 -3.03 -12.56
C ASP A 365 -5.21 -2.00 -13.60
N SER A 366 -4.60 -0.80 -13.61
CA SER A 366 -4.87 0.23 -14.64
C SER A 366 -4.19 -0.04 -15.99
N PHE A 367 -3.38 -1.10 -16.10
CA PHE A 367 -2.72 -1.52 -17.34
C PHE A 367 -3.70 -2.22 -18.27
N VAL A 368 -4.63 -1.44 -18.80
CA VAL A 368 -5.81 -1.98 -19.49
C VAL A 368 -5.55 -2.41 -20.94
N ASP A 369 -4.50 -1.90 -21.58
CA ASP A 369 -4.20 -2.13 -22.98
C ASP A 369 -2.69 -2.23 -23.27
N GLN A 370 -2.34 -2.55 -24.52
CA GLN A 370 -0.95 -2.69 -24.93
C GLN A 370 -0.19 -1.37 -24.91
N ALA A 371 -0.85 -0.22 -25.14
CA ALA A 371 -0.18 1.08 -25.11
C ALA A 371 0.31 1.39 -23.69
N ALA A 372 -0.52 1.12 -22.68
CA ALA A 372 -0.18 1.23 -21.26
C ALA A 372 1.04 0.40 -20.87
N ILE A 373 1.15 -0.82 -21.39
CA ILE A 373 2.28 -1.71 -21.16
C ILE A 373 3.53 -1.16 -21.85
N THR A 374 3.43 -0.80 -23.14
CA THR A 374 4.55 -0.26 -23.93
C THR A 374 5.11 1.03 -23.30
N ASP A 375 4.26 1.93 -22.82
CA ASP A 375 4.67 3.16 -22.15
C ASP A 375 5.49 2.85 -20.88
N TYR A 376 5.07 1.84 -20.12
CA TYR A 376 5.80 1.43 -18.93
C TYR A 376 7.08 0.67 -19.26
N GLU A 377 7.11 -0.16 -20.30
CA GLU A 377 8.34 -0.80 -20.78
C GLU A 377 9.40 0.23 -21.15
N ALA A 378 9.02 1.33 -21.79
CA ALA A 378 9.93 2.43 -22.08
C ALA A 378 10.52 3.05 -20.79
N VAL A 379 9.69 3.26 -19.76
CA VAL A 379 10.14 3.74 -18.44
C VAL A 379 11.01 2.71 -17.72
N LEU A 380 10.69 1.42 -17.82
CA LEU A 380 11.47 0.34 -17.23
C LEU A 380 12.86 0.24 -17.85
N GLU A 381 13.00 0.41 -19.17
CA GLU A 381 14.32 0.40 -19.80
C GLU A 381 15.18 1.60 -19.36
N GLU A 382 14.58 2.79 -19.19
CA GLU A 382 15.27 3.93 -18.58
C GLU A 382 15.74 3.60 -17.15
N TYR A 383 14.84 3.04 -16.34
CA TYR A 383 15.11 2.67 -14.95
C TYR A 383 16.20 1.59 -14.85
N TRP A 384 16.09 0.52 -15.62
CA TRP A 384 17.04 -0.60 -15.63
C TRP A 384 18.43 -0.19 -16.11
N ALA A 385 18.54 0.70 -17.10
CA ALA A 385 19.82 1.22 -17.54
C ALA A 385 20.55 1.97 -16.41
N ILE A 386 19.82 2.76 -15.62
CA ILE A 386 20.37 3.48 -14.46
C ILE A 386 20.69 2.51 -13.32
N TYR A 387 19.78 1.57 -13.05
CA TYR A 387 19.95 0.56 -12.01
C TYR A 387 21.21 -0.27 -12.26
N GLU A 388 21.40 -0.75 -13.50
CA GLU A 388 22.56 -1.53 -13.91
C GLU A 388 23.86 -0.76 -13.73
N ALA A 389 23.86 0.54 -14.04
CA ALA A 389 25.03 1.40 -13.84
C ALA A 389 25.37 1.58 -12.34
N GLU A 390 24.36 1.78 -11.48
CA GLU A 390 24.58 1.90 -10.03
C GLU A 390 24.93 0.55 -9.38
N GLU A 391 24.35 -0.56 -9.84
CA GLU A 391 24.68 -1.91 -9.37
C GLU A 391 26.13 -2.25 -9.71
N ARG A 392 26.54 -2.03 -10.96
CA ARG A 392 27.94 -2.23 -11.39
C ARG A 392 28.89 -1.36 -10.59
N LYS A 393 28.52 -0.11 -10.32
CA LYS A 393 29.35 0.82 -9.53
C LYS A 393 29.48 0.39 -8.06
N ARG A 394 28.45 -0.21 -7.48
CA ARG A 394 28.43 -0.63 -6.07
C ARG A 394 29.07 -2.00 -5.85
N ASN A 395 28.79 -2.95 -6.74
CA ASN A 395 29.04 -4.38 -6.53
C ASN A 395 30.04 -5.00 -7.53
N ASP A 396 30.58 -4.22 -8.48
CA ASP A 396 31.41 -4.68 -9.61
C ASP A 396 30.76 -5.76 -10.51
N THR A 397 29.49 -6.06 -10.27
CA THR A 397 28.72 -7.12 -10.91
C THR A 397 27.29 -6.63 -11.13
N VAL A 398 26.54 -7.32 -12.00
CA VAL A 398 25.14 -6.99 -12.32
C VAL A 398 24.33 -8.28 -12.22
N VAL A 399 23.44 -8.35 -11.24
CA VAL A 399 22.65 -9.56 -10.93
C VAL A 399 21.16 -9.23 -10.86
N GLN A 400 20.80 -8.10 -10.26
CA GLN A 400 19.41 -7.76 -9.98
C GLN A 400 18.65 -7.34 -11.25
N VAL A 401 19.27 -6.56 -12.14
CA VAL A 401 18.60 -6.13 -13.39
C VAL A 401 18.29 -7.31 -14.34
N PRO A 402 19.22 -8.24 -14.62
CA PRO A 402 18.90 -9.45 -15.39
C PRO A 402 17.73 -10.25 -14.79
N LEU A 403 17.66 -10.35 -13.45
CA LEU A 403 16.54 -11.00 -12.79
C LEU A 403 15.23 -10.23 -12.98
N GLN A 404 15.23 -8.90 -12.82
CA GLN A 404 14.03 -8.09 -13.04
C GLN A 404 13.51 -8.21 -14.48
N ARG A 405 14.40 -8.24 -15.48
CA ARG A 405 14.03 -8.48 -16.89
C ARG A 405 13.44 -9.86 -17.12
N ASP A 406 14.01 -10.90 -16.50
CA ASP A 406 13.47 -12.27 -16.54
C ASP A 406 12.07 -12.33 -15.89
N MET A 407 11.89 -11.68 -14.74
CA MET A 407 10.59 -11.59 -14.05
C MET A 407 9.53 -10.86 -14.89
N TRP A 408 9.92 -9.78 -15.59
CA TRP A 408 9.04 -9.10 -16.54
C TRP A 408 8.63 -10.02 -17.69
N ALA A 409 9.60 -10.65 -18.36
CA ALA A 409 9.37 -11.50 -19.52
C ALA A 409 8.51 -12.75 -19.21
N ARG A 410 8.60 -13.29 -17.99
CA ARG A 410 7.79 -14.43 -17.52
C ARG A 410 6.37 -14.05 -17.11
N GLY A 411 6.08 -12.76 -16.95
CA GLY A 411 4.84 -12.27 -16.34
C GLY A 411 4.79 -12.40 -14.82
N SER A 412 5.93 -12.66 -14.16
CA SER A 412 6.02 -12.73 -12.69
C SER A 412 5.65 -11.40 -12.03
N PHE A 413 5.93 -10.28 -12.69
CA PHE A 413 5.46 -8.96 -12.27
C PHE A 413 3.93 -8.95 -12.01
N TRP A 414 3.16 -9.44 -12.97
CA TRP A 414 1.71 -9.51 -12.88
C TRP A 414 1.27 -10.54 -11.84
N TYR A 415 1.93 -11.69 -11.80
CA TYR A 415 1.62 -12.77 -10.86
C TYR A 415 1.75 -12.33 -9.40
N PHE A 416 2.91 -11.80 -8.99
CA PHE A 416 3.11 -11.42 -7.60
C PHE A 416 2.22 -10.25 -7.18
N HIS A 417 1.93 -9.29 -8.07
CA HIS A 417 0.92 -8.27 -7.79
C HIS A 417 -0.50 -8.86 -7.68
N ALA A 418 -0.89 -9.83 -8.52
CA ALA A 418 -2.20 -10.47 -8.43
C ALA A 418 -2.37 -11.24 -7.11
N VAL A 419 -1.33 -11.90 -6.63
CA VAL A 419 -1.33 -12.61 -5.34
C VAL A 419 -1.32 -11.64 -4.15
N GLY A 420 -0.54 -10.55 -4.26
CA GLY A 420 -0.34 -9.59 -3.17
C GLY A 420 -1.41 -8.51 -3.03
N ILE A 421 -2.17 -8.20 -4.08
CA ILE A 421 -3.12 -7.08 -4.14
C ILE A 421 -4.54 -7.63 -4.40
N PRO A 422 -5.35 -7.88 -3.36
CA PRO A 422 -6.68 -8.48 -3.51
C PRO A 422 -7.67 -7.65 -4.34
N LYS A 423 -7.43 -6.35 -4.52
CA LYS A 423 -8.29 -5.47 -5.32
C LYS A 423 -8.05 -5.64 -6.83
N GLY A 424 -6.80 -5.85 -7.23
CA GLY A 424 -6.41 -6.00 -8.63
C GLY A 424 -6.39 -7.46 -9.12
N MET A 425 -6.50 -8.44 -8.22
CA MET A 425 -6.26 -9.86 -8.52
C MET A 425 -6.94 -10.36 -9.79
N TYR A 426 -8.27 -10.20 -9.89
CA TYR A 426 -9.03 -10.72 -11.03
C TYR A 426 -8.59 -10.06 -12.34
N THR A 427 -8.52 -8.72 -12.36
CA THR A 427 -8.12 -7.96 -13.55
C THR A 427 -6.72 -8.35 -14.01
N LEU A 428 -5.76 -8.45 -13.08
CA LEU A 428 -4.39 -8.85 -13.37
C LEU A 428 -4.31 -10.28 -13.91
N PHE A 429 -5.04 -11.21 -13.29
CA PHE A 429 -5.09 -12.59 -13.75
C PHE A 429 -5.66 -12.68 -15.17
N ASN A 430 -6.86 -12.14 -15.40
CA ASN A 430 -7.56 -12.25 -16.66
C ASN A 430 -6.81 -11.57 -17.81
N ARG A 431 -6.21 -10.39 -17.57
CA ARG A 431 -5.57 -9.59 -18.62
C ARG A 431 -4.11 -9.95 -18.90
N HIS A 432 -3.37 -10.40 -17.89
CA HIS A 432 -1.91 -10.51 -18.02
C HIS A 432 -1.35 -11.90 -17.72
N ILE A 433 -2.05 -12.72 -16.94
CA ILE A 433 -1.55 -14.05 -16.53
C ILE A 433 -2.19 -15.15 -17.36
N GLN A 434 -3.52 -15.17 -17.44
CA GLN A 434 -4.28 -16.16 -18.21
C GLN A 434 -3.87 -16.24 -19.69
N PRO A 435 -3.62 -15.12 -20.41
CA PRO A 435 -3.17 -15.15 -21.81
C PRO A 435 -1.80 -15.81 -22.01
N LEU A 436 -0.95 -15.89 -20.98
CA LEU A 436 0.34 -16.57 -21.05
C LEU A 436 0.17 -18.08 -21.27
N PHE A 437 -0.93 -18.64 -20.77
CA PHE A 437 -1.27 -20.06 -20.91
C PHE A 437 -2.16 -20.30 -22.14
N ASN A 438 -3.13 -19.42 -22.39
CA ASN A 438 -3.98 -19.48 -23.57
C ASN A 438 -4.58 -18.11 -23.91
N LYS A 439 -4.26 -17.59 -25.10
CA LYS A 439 -4.68 -16.26 -25.56
C LYS A 439 -6.18 -16.08 -25.75
N GLU A 440 -6.93 -17.17 -25.92
CA GLU A 440 -8.37 -17.12 -26.19
C GLU A 440 -9.23 -17.28 -24.92
N HIS A 441 -8.65 -17.76 -23.82
CA HIS A 441 -9.40 -18.01 -22.58
C HIS A 441 -10.00 -16.75 -21.92
N PRO A 442 -9.33 -15.58 -21.92
CA PRO A 442 -9.93 -14.36 -21.36
C PRO A 442 -11.24 -13.95 -22.02
N ASP A 443 -11.44 -14.32 -23.29
CA ASP A 443 -12.64 -14.00 -24.07
C ASP A 443 -13.68 -15.13 -24.07
N LYS A 444 -13.44 -16.22 -23.31
CA LYS A 444 -14.27 -17.43 -23.31
C LYS A 444 -14.63 -17.86 -21.88
N GLN A 445 -15.93 -18.03 -21.63
CA GLN A 445 -16.45 -18.54 -20.35
C GLN A 445 -16.04 -19.99 -20.00
N ILE A 446 -15.49 -20.76 -20.95
CA ILE A 446 -15.13 -22.16 -20.73
C ILE A 446 -14.13 -22.34 -19.58
N PHE A 447 -13.21 -21.39 -19.42
CA PHE A 447 -12.25 -21.43 -18.34
C PHE A 447 -12.96 -21.26 -16.99
N ASP A 448 -13.76 -20.20 -16.85
CA ASP A 448 -14.44 -19.86 -15.60
C ASP A 448 -15.36 -21.00 -15.16
N THR A 449 -16.22 -21.46 -16.07
CA THR A 449 -17.21 -22.53 -15.85
C THR A 449 -16.61 -23.88 -15.45
N VAL A 450 -15.35 -24.14 -15.81
CA VAL A 450 -14.64 -25.37 -15.42
C VAL A 450 -13.83 -25.16 -14.15
N PHE A 451 -13.02 -24.10 -14.07
CA PHE A 451 -12.05 -23.92 -12.99
C PHE A 451 -12.71 -23.52 -11.66
N TYR A 452 -13.86 -22.85 -11.67
CA TYR A 452 -14.50 -22.42 -10.42
C TYR A 452 -14.86 -23.59 -9.49
N TRP A 453 -15.20 -24.76 -10.06
CA TRP A 453 -15.49 -25.98 -9.30
C TRP A 453 -14.30 -26.50 -8.50
N TYR A 454 -13.08 -26.20 -8.95
CA TYR A 454 -11.83 -26.65 -8.32
C TYR A 454 -11.32 -25.70 -7.24
N TRP A 455 -11.99 -24.58 -7.00
CA TRP A 455 -11.64 -23.65 -5.91
C TRP A 455 -11.73 -24.30 -4.53
N GLY A 456 -12.77 -25.11 -4.31
CA GLY A 456 -12.97 -25.81 -3.06
C GLY A 456 -14.33 -26.50 -2.98
N PHE A 457 -14.48 -27.38 -1.99
CA PHE A 457 -15.73 -28.08 -1.77
C PHE A 457 -16.89 -27.10 -1.55
N GLY A 458 -17.93 -27.23 -2.36
CA GLY A 458 -19.12 -26.38 -2.28
C GLY A 458 -18.95 -24.99 -2.89
N ALA A 459 -18.11 -24.82 -3.91
CA ALA A 459 -17.93 -23.54 -4.62
C ALA A 459 -19.26 -22.87 -5.03
N GLN A 460 -20.18 -23.61 -5.66
CA GLN A 460 -21.51 -23.06 -6.00
C GLN A 460 -22.30 -22.60 -4.77
N ARG A 461 -22.27 -23.39 -3.69
CA ARG A 461 -22.95 -23.02 -2.43
C ARG A 461 -22.38 -21.74 -1.82
N LEU A 462 -21.08 -21.51 -1.96
CA LEU A 462 -20.47 -20.24 -1.55
C LEU A 462 -21.05 -19.10 -2.37
N ILE A 463 -21.06 -19.21 -3.70
CA ILE A 463 -21.58 -18.16 -4.58
C ILE A 463 -23.04 -17.85 -4.25
N ASP A 464 -23.89 -18.88 -4.14
CA ASP A 464 -25.31 -18.72 -3.77
C ASP A 464 -25.46 -17.96 -2.44
N LYS A 465 -24.64 -18.32 -1.43
CA LYS A 465 -24.61 -17.62 -0.15
C LYS A 465 -24.20 -16.16 -0.32
N LYS A 466 -23.12 -15.88 -1.06
CA LYS A 466 -22.60 -14.52 -1.26
C LYS A 466 -23.59 -13.62 -2.00
N LEU A 467 -24.39 -14.16 -2.92
CA LEU A 467 -25.48 -13.43 -3.57
C LEU A 467 -26.61 -13.07 -2.59
N GLY A 468 -26.84 -13.90 -1.57
CA GLY A 468 -27.68 -13.58 -0.42
C GLY A 468 -27.08 -12.45 0.42
N ASP A 469 -25.84 -12.63 0.88
CA ASP A 469 -25.11 -11.65 1.70
C ASP A 469 -25.08 -10.26 1.03
N LYS A 470 -24.88 -10.19 -0.30
CA LYS A 470 -24.88 -8.93 -1.05
C LYS A 470 -26.23 -8.22 -1.01
N LYS A 471 -27.35 -8.94 -1.07
CA LYS A 471 -28.69 -8.33 -0.99
C LYS A 471 -28.92 -7.69 0.36
N GLU A 472 -28.54 -8.38 1.43
CA GLU A 472 -28.61 -7.87 2.81
C GLU A 472 -27.70 -6.65 2.98
N TYR A 473 -26.45 -6.75 2.51
CA TYR A 473 -25.50 -5.64 2.51
C TYR A 473 -26.04 -4.39 1.80
N MET A 474 -26.62 -4.54 0.61
CA MET A 474 -27.20 -3.41 -0.12
C MET A 474 -28.41 -2.79 0.60
N ALA A 475 -29.12 -3.54 1.44
CA ALA A 475 -30.16 -2.99 2.29
C ALA A 475 -29.54 -2.18 3.44
N SER A 476 -28.55 -2.74 4.13
CA SER A 476 -27.83 -2.05 5.22
C SER A 476 -27.12 -0.78 4.76
N VAL A 477 -26.53 -0.77 3.56
CA VAL A 477 -25.92 0.45 3.00
C VAL A 477 -26.96 1.53 2.77
N ARG A 478 -28.15 1.17 2.24
CA ARG A 478 -29.22 2.16 2.05
C ARG A 478 -29.74 2.71 3.38
N GLU A 479 -29.84 1.87 4.39
CA GLU A 479 -30.26 2.26 5.74
C GLU A 479 -29.25 3.21 6.37
N ALA A 480 -27.96 2.86 6.38
CA ALA A 480 -26.91 3.70 6.97
C ALA A 480 -26.83 5.09 6.34
N PHE A 481 -26.89 5.19 5.01
CA PHE A 481 -26.89 6.49 4.32
C PHE A 481 -28.21 7.27 4.50
N ALA A 482 -29.31 6.61 4.86
CA ALA A 482 -30.57 7.29 5.18
C ALA A 482 -30.59 7.85 6.61
N GLU A 483 -29.83 7.25 7.54
CA GLU A 483 -29.65 7.74 8.91
C GLU A 483 -28.64 8.90 8.98
N ASP A 484 -27.68 8.95 8.06
CA ASP A 484 -26.67 10.02 7.95
C ASP A 484 -27.14 11.26 7.14
N SER A 485 -28.32 11.19 6.49
CA SER A 485 -28.95 12.29 5.72
C SER A 485 -29.91 13.11 6.58
#